data_AF-A0A7W5VJD6-F1
#
_entry.id   AF-A0A7W5VJD6-F1
#
_cell.length_a   1.000
_cell.length_b   1.000
_cell.length_c   1.000
_cell.angle_alpha   90.00
_cell.angle_beta   90.00
_cell.angle_gamma   90.00
#
_symmetry.space_group_name_H-M   'P 1'
#
loop_
_entity.id
_entity.type
_entity.pdbx_description
1 polymer ?
#
loop_
_entity_poly.entity_id
_entity_poly.type
_entity_poly.pdbx_seq_one_letter_code
_entity_poly.pdbx_strand_id
1 'polypeptide(L)'
;MSTGLRRFREPRPADAPAAGECCEMCAEPIEAGHGHVVNVESRALLCACKSCYLLFTVPGAAQGRYLAVPDRYLYAPRFALSSADWDELQIPVRMAFFFRNSALGRTVAFYPSPGGATESELPLPTWERVMAANPGLAGVAADVEALLVDRRADGFVCHLVPIDACYELVGLVRTRWKGFDGGQEVWQAIDAFFERLRARSDELRADHD
;
A
#
# COMPACT_ATOMS: atom_id res chain seq x y z
N MET A 1 53.73 -3.99 16.64
CA MET A 1 52.70 -4.97 16.24
C MET A 1 51.59 -4.93 17.28
N SER A 2 50.54 -4.14 17.06
CA SER A 2 49.31 -4.24 17.87
C SER A 2 48.11 -3.93 16.99
N THR A 3 47.12 -4.80 17.10
CA THR A 3 46.21 -5.25 16.06
C THR A 3 44.95 -4.38 16.04
N GLY A 4 44.60 -3.84 14.86
CA GLY A 4 43.37 -3.07 14.67
C GLY A 4 42.12 -3.94 14.87
N LEU A 5 41.28 -3.55 15.83
CA LEU A 5 39.97 -4.15 16.04
C LEU A 5 39.02 -3.72 14.92
N ARG A 6 38.76 -4.65 13.98
CA ARG A 6 37.62 -4.59 13.07
C ARG A 6 36.34 -4.60 13.90
N ARG A 7 35.61 -3.48 13.92
CA ARG A 7 34.23 -3.45 14.43
C ARG A 7 33.36 -4.28 13.49
N PHE A 8 32.72 -5.29 14.06
CA PHE A 8 31.60 -5.97 13.44
C PHE A 8 30.49 -4.93 13.24
N ARG A 9 30.07 -4.76 11.99
CA ARG A 9 28.96 -3.89 11.61
C ARG A 9 27.68 -4.64 11.95
N GLU A 10 27.06 -4.27 13.07
CA GLU A 10 25.74 -4.76 13.46
C GLU A 10 24.72 -4.47 12.35
N PRO A 11 23.73 -5.36 12.11
CA PRO A 11 22.63 -5.07 11.19
C PRO A 11 21.91 -3.81 11.67
N ARG A 12 21.74 -2.84 10.76
CA ARG A 12 20.98 -1.63 11.03
C ARG A 12 19.52 -2.00 11.37
N PRO A 13 18.91 -1.47 12.44
CA PRO A 13 17.47 -1.56 12.66
C PRO A 13 16.72 -1.13 11.39
N ALA A 14 15.63 -1.81 11.04
CA ALA A 14 14.82 -1.46 9.87
C ALA A 14 14.34 0.00 9.89
N ASP A 15 14.29 0.61 11.09
CA ASP A 15 13.78 1.96 11.33
C ASP A 15 14.88 3.03 11.53
N ALA A 16 16.16 2.70 11.41
CA ALA A 16 17.21 3.71 11.48
C ALA A 16 17.30 4.46 10.13
N PRO A 17 17.21 5.81 10.11
CA PRO A 17 17.14 6.56 8.86
C PRO A 17 18.38 6.35 7.99
N ALA A 18 18.19 6.29 6.67
CA ALA A 18 19.28 6.52 5.74
C ALA A 18 19.69 7.99 5.88
N ALA A 19 20.98 8.29 6.05
CA ALA A 19 21.43 9.66 5.98
C ALA A 19 21.08 10.22 4.59
N GLY A 20 20.17 11.21 4.52
CA GLY A 20 19.95 12.02 3.31
C GLY A 20 18.64 11.80 2.54
N GLU A 21 17.50 11.60 3.21
CA GLU A 21 16.20 11.82 2.56
C GLU A 21 15.79 13.30 2.72
N CYS A 22 15.31 13.91 1.64
CA CYS A 22 14.83 15.29 1.62
C CYS A 22 13.42 15.34 1.04
N CYS A 23 12.63 16.31 1.50
CA CYS A 23 11.30 16.57 0.94
C CYS A 23 11.41 16.93 -0.55
N GLU A 24 10.64 16.26 -1.39
CA GLU A 24 10.69 16.47 -2.85
C GLU A 24 9.98 17.76 -3.29
N MET A 25 9.38 18.50 -2.35
CA MET A 25 8.70 19.78 -2.62
C MET A 25 9.52 21.00 -2.21
N CYS A 26 10.25 20.92 -1.08
CA CYS A 26 11.00 22.05 -0.52
C CYS A 26 12.47 21.74 -0.19
N ALA A 27 12.93 20.50 -0.42
CA ALA A 27 14.27 20.00 -0.11
C ALA A 27 14.67 20.01 1.38
N GLU A 28 13.73 20.27 2.30
CA GLU A 28 13.98 20.14 3.74
C GLU A 28 14.34 18.69 4.10
N PRO A 29 15.36 18.45 4.94
CA PRO A 29 15.66 17.12 5.44
C PRO A 29 14.44 16.51 6.15
N ILE A 30 14.16 15.24 5.90
CA ILE A 30 13.02 14.53 6.50
C ILE A 30 13.50 13.36 7.35
N GLU A 31 12.71 13.05 8.38
CA GLU A 31 12.96 11.92 9.27
C GLU A 31 12.37 10.63 8.71
N ALA A 32 12.74 9.50 9.31
CA ALA A 32 12.07 8.23 9.05
C ALA A 32 10.58 8.33 9.46
N GLY A 33 9.69 7.77 8.65
CA GLY A 33 8.25 7.85 8.89
C GLY A 33 7.61 9.20 8.52
N HIS A 34 8.25 9.97 7.63
CA HIS A 34 7.64 11.16 7.05
C HIS A 34 6.36 10.83 6.25
N GLY A 35 5.52 11.85 6.03
CA GLY A 35 4.29 11.69 5.25
C GLY A 35 4.54 11.74 3.73
N HIS A 36 3.57 11.26 2.97
CA HIS A 36 3.62 11.32 1.50
C HIS A 36 2.51 12.20 0.93
N VAL A 37 2.75 12.71 -0.27
CA VAL A 37 1.78 13.42 -1.10
C VAL A 37 1.71 12.73 -2.46
N VAL A 38 0.51 12.43 -2.94
CA VAL A 38 0.28 11.92 -4.29
C VAL A 38 0.16 13.09 -5.25
N ASN A 39 0.96 13.07 -6.33
CA ASN A 39 0.65 13.83 -7.54
C ASN A 39 -0.35 13.02 -8.36
N VAL A 40 -1.61 13.48 -8.44
CA VAL A 40 -2.72 12.74 -9.07
C VAL A 40 -2.50 12.54 -10.57
N GLU A 41 -1.88 13.53 -11.24
CA GLU A 41 -1.64 13.51 -12.67
C GLU A 41 -0.56 12.47 -13.04
N SER A 42 0.58 12.50 -12.36
CA SER A 42 1.69 11.58 -12.63
C SER A 42 1.60 10.26 -11.86
N ARG A 43 0.67 10.16 -10.91
CA ARG A 43 0.54 9.06 -9.91
C ARG A 43 1.81 8.81 -9.10
N ALA A 44 2.63 9.84 -8.96
CA ALA A 44 3.87 9.75 -8.19
C ALA A 44 3.57 9.98 -6.70
N LEU A 45 4.14 9.15 -5.84
CA LEU A 45 4.24 9.43 -4.42
C LEU A 45 5.47 10.29 -4.18
N LEU A 46 5.27 11.38 -3.45
CA LEU A 46 6.32 12.34 -3.11
C LEU A 46 6.55 12.34 -1.60
N CYS A 47 7.81 12.21 -1.20
CA CYS A 47 8.21 12.36 0.21
C CYS A 47 8.02 13.82 0.64
N ALA A 48 7.23 14.03 1.71
CA ALA A 48 6.85 15.36 2.16
C ALA A 48 7.28 15.61 3.61
N CYS A 49 7.90 16.78 3.87
CA CYS A 49 8.05 17.25 5.24
C CYS A 49 6.67 17.58 5.82
N LYS A 50 6.58 17.69 7.16
CA LYS A 50 5.32 17.96 7.86
C LYS A 50 4.60 19.21 7.32
N SER A 51 5.34 20.28 7.05
CA SER A 51 4.78 21.53 6.53
C SER A 51 4.18 21.35 5.14
N CYS A 52 4.90 20.72 4.21
CA CYS A 52 4.41 20.45 2.86
C CYS A 52 3.22 19.47 2.87
N TYR A 53 3.26 18.43 3.71
CA TYR A 53 2.15 17.50 3.89
C TYR A 53 0.85 18.21 4.29
N LEU A 54 0.91 19.10 5.30
CA LEU A 54 -0.25 19.81 5.81
C LEU A 54 -0.91 20.75 4.80
N LEU A 55 -0.21 21.18 3.75
CA LEU A 55 -0.80 21.99 2.68
C LEU A 55 -1.81 21.20 1.83
N PHE A 56 -1.70 19.88 1.80
CA PHE A 56 -2.50 19.01 0.91
C PHE A 56 -3.46 18.07 1.66
N THR A 57 -3.63 18.28 2.97
CA THR A 57 -4.67 17.58 3.76
C THR A 57 -6.05 18.18 3.55
N VAL A 58 -6.13 19.42 3.06
CA VAL A 58 -7.39 20.12 2.76
C VAL A 58 -7.82 19.80 1.32
N PRO A 59 -9.06 19.29 1.11
CA PRO A 59 -9.59 19.05 -0.22
C PRO A 59 -9.53 20.28 -1.14
N GLY A 60 -9.12 20.09 -2.40
CA GLY A 60 -9.05 21.16 -3.40
C GLY A 60 -7.76 22.00 -3.38
N ALA A 61 -6.85 21.76 -2.44
CA ALA A 61 -5.52 22.37 -2.46
C ALA A 61 -4.81 22.10 -3.80
N ALA A 62 -4.13 23.12 -4.35
CA ALA A 62 -3.50 23.07 -5.66
C ALA A 62 -4.41 22.49 -6.77
N GLN A 63 -5.70 22.87 -6.75
CA GLN A 63 -6.72 22.39 -7.69
C GLN A 63 -6.89 20.86 -7.70
N GLY A 64 -6.58 20.19 -6.58
CA GLY A 64 -6.65 18.73 -6.45
C GLY A 64 -5.49 17.99 -7.11
N ARG A 65 -4.46 18.69 -7.59
CA ARG A 65 -3.28 18.05 -8.21
C ARG A 65 -2.46 17.23 -7.21
N TYR A 66 -2.45 17.67 -5.96
CA TYR A 66 -1.68 17.07 -4.88
C TYR A 66 -2.60 16.72 -3.73
N LEU A 67 -2.48 15.49 -3.23
CA LEU A 67 -3.29 14.98 -2.12
C LEU A 67 -2.37 14.36 -1.06
N ALA A 68 -2.52 14.79 0.19
CA ALA A 68 -1.81 14.15 1.29
C ALA A 68 -2.32 12.72 1.51
N VAL A 69 -1.40 11.78 1.69
CA VAL A 69 -1.73 10.38 2.00
C VAL A 69 -2.18 10.28 3.47
N PRO A 70 -3.39 9.79 3.77
CA PRO A 70 -3.89 9.74 5.14
C PRO A 70 -3.18 8.65 5.95
N ASP A 71 -3.28 8.70 7.28
CA ASP A 71 -2.86 7.62 8.18
C ASP A 71 -4.08 6.82 8.66
N ARG A 72 -4.84 6.26 7.72
CA ARG A 72 -6.07 5.49 7.99
C ARG A 72 -5.90 4.04 7.58
N TYR A 73 -6.01 3.14 8.57
CA TYR A 73 -5.88 1.69 8.39
C TYR A 73 -7.12 0.99 8.93
N LEU A 74 -7.84 0.26 8.08
CA LEU A 74 -8.99 -0.54 8.48
C LEU A 74 -8.83 -1.99 8.04
N TYR A 75 -9.33 -2.91 8.85
CA TYR A 75 -9.38 -4.33 8.55
C TYR A 75 -10.83 -4.78 8.41
N ALA A 76 -11.16 -5.42 7.28
CA ALA A 76 -12.47 -6.00 7.01
C ALA A 76 -12.41 -7.53 7.23
N PRO A 77 -12.73 -8.04 8.43
CA PRO A 77 -12.70 -9.47 8.73
C PRO A 77 -13.74 -10.28 7.95
N ARG A 78 -14.82 -9.63 7.50
CA ARG A 78 -15.95 -10.24 6.78
C ARG A 78 -16.00 -9.75 5.33
N PHE A 79 -14.84 -9.68 4.70
CA PHE A 79 -14.74 -9.29 3.29
C PHE A 79 -15.39 -10.36 2.39
N ALA A 80 -16.45 -9.97 1.70
CA ALA A 80 -17.18 -10.85 0.81
C ALA A 80 -16.52 -10.87 -0.57
N LEU A 81 -15.70 -11.89 -0.82
CA LEU A 81 -15.11 -12.19 -2.12
C LEU A 81 -15.05 -13.70 -2.31
N SER A 82 -15.66 -14.20 -3.39
CA SER A 82 -15.60 -15.63 -3.70
C SER A 82 -14.33 -15.98 -4.48
N SER A 83 -13.90 -17.25 -4.43
CA SER A 83 -12.78 -17.71 -5.28
C SER A 83 -13.09 -17.57 -6.76
N ALA A 84 -14.34 -17.76 -7.17
CA ALA A 84 -14.76 -17.57 -8.56
C ALA A 84 -14.62 -16.11 -9.01
N ASP A 85 -15.00 -15.15 -8.16
CA ASP A 85 -14.81 -13.73 -8.46
C ASP A 85 -13.32 -13.39 -8.55
N TRP A 86 -12.50 -13.88 -7.61
CA TRP A 86 -11.05 -13.65 -7.65
C TRP A 86 -10.39 -14.22 -8.91
N ASP A 87 -10.78 -15.43 -9.31
CA ASP A 87 -10.28 -16.06 -10.52
C ASP A 87 -10.74 -15.26 -11.77
N GLU A 88 -11.96 -14.70 -11.78
CA GLU A 88 -12.44 -13.81 -12.83
C GLU A 88 -11.65 -12.48 -12.92
N LEU A 89 -11.11 -11.98 -11.80
CA LEU A 89 -10.21 -10.82 -11.79
C LEU A 89 -8.86 -11.09 -12.49
N GLN A 90 -8.54 -12.35 -12.80
CA GLN A 90 -7.31 -12.77 -13.50
C GLN A 90 -6.02 -12.33 -12.81
N ILE A 91 -6.02 -12.22 -11.47
CA ILE A 91 -4.85 -11.83 -10.69
C ILE A 91 -3.99 -13.07 -10.41
N PRO A 92 -2.75 -13.14 -10.94
CA PRO A 92 -1.94 -14.37 -10.93
C PRO A 92 -1.19 -14.62 -9.61
N VAL A 93 -1.42 -13.79 -8.59
CA VAL A 93 -0.72 -13.84 -7.31
C VAL A 93 -1.71 -13.83 -6.14
N ARG A 94 -1.20 -14.03 -4.93
CA ARG A 94 -1.99 -14.11 -3.70
C ARG A 94 -2.61 -12.77 -3.27
N MET A 95 -2.05 -11.64 -3.71
CA MET A 95 -2.44 -10.31 -3.21
C MET A 95 -2.54 -9.28 -4.33
N ALA A 96 -3.47 -8.35 -4.19
CA ALA A 96 -3.60 -7.20 -5.07
C ALA A 96 -4.19 -6.02 -4.31
N PHE A 97 -3.90 -4.81 -4.79
CA PHE A 97 -4.52 -3.60 -4.28
C PHE A 97 -5.32 -2.90 -5.36
N PHE A 98 -6.45 -2.33 -4.94
CA PHE A 98 -7.43 -1.68 -5.80
C PHE A 98 -7.67 -0.28 -5.28
N PHE A 99 -7.58 0.73 -6.14
CA PHE A 99 -7.88 2.11 -5.75
C PHE A 99 -8.60 2.85 -6.86
N ARG A 100 -9.43 3.80 -6.47
CA ARG A 100 -10.12 4.68 -7.41
C ARG A 100 -9.09 5.68 -7.95
N ASN A 101 -8.82 5.64 -9.24
CA ASN A 101 -8.04 6.66 -9.90
C ASN A 101 -8.99 7.76 -10.39
N SER A 102 -8.91 8.95 -9.80
CA SER A 102 -9.83 10.04 -10.16
C SER A 102 -9.58 10.57 -11.57
N ALA A 103 -8.31 10.64 -12.01
CA ALA A 103 -7.95 11.09 -13.35
C ALA A 103 -8.50 10.18 -14.47
N LEU A 104 -8.59 8.86 -14.23
CA LEU A 104 -9.20 7.89 -15.16
C LEU A 104 -10.71 7.69 -14.93
N GLY A 105 -11.26 8.19 -13.82
CA GLY A 105 -12.65 7.96 -13.46
C GLY A 105 -13.02 6.49 -13.25
N ARG A 106 -12.05 5.63 -12.89
CA ARG A 106 -12.27 4.19 -12.68
C ARG A 106 -11.39 3.62 -11.58
N THR A 107 -11.76 2.45 -11.07
CA THR A 107 -10.86 1.67 -10.21
C THR A 107 -9.82 0.97 -11.07
N VAL A 108 -8.60 0.94 -10.58
CA VAL A 108 -7.47 0.22 -11.17
C VAL A 108 -6.98 -0.83 -10.17
N ALA A 109 -6.45 -1.94 -10.70
CA ALA A 109 -5.95 -3.05 -9.92
C ALA A 109 -4.45 -3.21 -10.16
N PHE A 110 -3.69 -3.40 -9.09
CA PHE A 110 -2.26 -3.66 -9.15
C PHE A 110 -1.90 -4.82 -8.26
N TYR A 111 -0.85 -5.54 -8.62
CA TYR A 111 -0.26 -6.54 -7.75
C TYR A 111 1.26 -6.39 -7.67
N PRO A 112 1.87 -6.72 -6.50
CA PRO A 112 3.32 -6.75 -6.38
C PRO A 112 3.96 -7.79 -7.29
N SER A 113 5.05 -7.42 -7.96
CA SER A 113 5.89 -8.32 -8.74
C SER A 113 7.38 -8.01 -8.55
N PRO A 114 8.29 -8.89 -9.00
CA PRO A 114 9.73 -8.59 -9.02
C PRO A 114 10.08 -7.35 -9.86
N GLY A 115 9.23 -6.96 -10.81
CA GLY A 115 9.39 -5.75 -11.62
C GLY A 115 8.83 -4.48 -10.95
N GLY A 116 8.16 -4.59 -9.81
CA GLY A 116 7.42 -3.51 -9.17
C GLY A 116 5.90 -3.72 -9.23
N ALA A 117 5.14 -2.63 -9.17
CA ALA A 117 3.68 -2.71 -9.23
C ALA A 117 3.25 -3.04 -10.66
N THR A 118 2.60 -4.18 -10.86
CA THR A 118 2.08 -4.59 -12.15
C THR A 118 0.60 -4.30 -12.22
N GLU A 119 0.17 -3.50 -13.21
CA GLU A 119 -1.25 -3.24 -13.45
C GLU A 119 -1.93 -4.51 -14.00
N SER A 120 -3.08 -4.85 -13.43
CA SER A 120 -3.96 -5.91 -13.94
C SER A 120 -5.15 -5.28 -14.63
N GLU A 121 -5.60 -5.90 -15.72
CA GLU A 121 -6.92 -5.58 -16.26
C GLU A 121 -7.99 -5.94 -15.22
N LEU A 122 -8.94 -5.04 -15.02
CA LEU A 122 -9.98 -5.19 -14.01
C LEU A 122 -11.35 -5.27 -14.69
N PRO A 123 -11.99 -6.46 -14.72
CA PRO A 123 -13.36 -6.59 -15.21
C PRO A 123 -14.32 -5.77 -14.32
N LEU A 124 -14.85 -4.68 -14.87
CA LEU A 124 -15.72 -3.76 -14.13
C LEU A 124 -16.95 -4.46 -13.52
N PRO A 125 -17.67 -5.37 -14.21
CA PRO A 125 -18.83 -6.04 -13.63
C PRO A 125 -18.48 -6.88 -12.40
N THR A 126 -17.34 -7.58 -12.43
CA THR A 126 -16.85 -8.37 -11.29
C THR A 126 -16.52 -7.47 -10.11
N TRP A 127 -15.78 -6.38 -10.37
CA TRP A 127 -15.40 -5.45 -9.32
C TRP A 127 -16.60 -4.73 -8.71
N GLU A 128 -17.59 -4.33 -9.51
CA GLU A 128 -18.84 -3.73 -9.03
C GLU A 128 -19.63 -4.70 -8.14
N ARG A 129 -19.70 -5.99 -8.49
CA ARG A 129 -20.31 -7.02 -7.63
C ARG A 129 -19.59 -7.15 -6.29
N VAL A 130 -18.24 -7.16 -6.30
CA VAL A 130 -17.43 -7.21 -5.07
C VAL A 130 -17.70 -5.99 -4.20
N MET A 131 -17.72 -4.78 -4.77
CA MET A 131 -18.00 -3.56 -3.99
C MET A 131 -19.43 -3.52 -3.46
N ALA A 132 -20.42 -3.99 -4.22
CA ALA A 132 -21.82 -4.08 -3.78
C ALA A 132 -21.99 -5.05 -2.59
N ALA A 133 -21.19 -6.11 -2.53
CA ALA A 133 -21.19 -7.06 -1.41
C ALA A 133 -20.45 -6.51 -0.16
N ASN A 134 -19.73 -5.40 -0.28
CA ASN A 134 -18.90 -4.82 0.79
C ASN A 134 -19.18 -3.31 0.98
N PRO A 135 -20.42 -2.90 1.32
CA PRO A 135 -20.81 -1.48 1.37
C PRO A 135 -20.01 -0.66 2.40
N GLY A 136 -19.53 -1.28 3.48
CA GLY A 136 -18.68 -0.62 4.47
C GLY A 136 -17.33 -0.13 3.93
N LEU A 137 -16.94 -0.56 2.72
CA LEU A 137 -15.73 -0.12 2.03
C LEU A 137 -16.00 0.96 0.96
N ALA A 138 -17.23 1.48 0.83
CA ALA A 138 -17.54 2.50 -0.17
C ALA A 138 -16.82 3.85 0.04
N GLY A 139 -16.36 4.12 1.27
CA GLY A 139 -15.71 5.37 1.68
C GLY A 139 -14.21 5.46 1.41
N VAL A 140 -13.65 4.67 0.48
CA VAL A 140 -12.22 4.76 0.10
C VAL A 140 -11.96 6.08 -0.60
N ALA A 141 -11.00 6.86 -0.10
CA ALA A 141 -10.56 8.10 -0.73
C ALA A 141 -9.81 7.79 -2.03
N ALA A 142 -10.25 8.39 -3.13
CA ALA A 142 -9.60 8.24 -4.42
C ALA A 142 -8.13 8.68 -4.38
N ASP A 143 -7.30 7.99 -5.15
CA ASP A 143 -5.86 8.24 -5.37
C ASP A 143 -4.93 8.06 -4.14
N VAL A 144 -5.43 8.18 -2.91
CA VAL A 144 -4.61 8.15 -1.68
C VAL A 144 -4.87 6.96 -0.76
N GLU A 145 -5.95 6.21 -0.98
CA GLU A 145 -6.24 4.97 -0.26
C GLU A 145 -6.54 3.83 -1.22
N ALA A 146 -6.31 2.61 -0.74
CA ALA A 146 -6.53 1.40 -1.51
C ALA A 146 -7.15 0.30 -0.65
N LEU A 147 -7.89 -0.57 -1.32
CA LEU A 147 -8.28 -1.89 -0.80
C LEU A 147 -7.18 -2.88 -1.14
N LEU A 148 -6.40 -3.30 -0.15
CA LEU A 148 -5.41 -4.35 -0.27
C LEU A 148 -6.05 -5.69 0.12
N VAL A 149 -6.24 -6.55 -0.88
CA VAL A 149 -6.81 -7.88 -0.73
C VAL A 149 -5.70 -8.93 -0.72
N ASP A 150 -5.81 -9.88 0.19
CA ASP A 150 -4.88 -11.00 0.31
C ASP A 150 -5.64 -12.31 0.47
N ARG A 151 -5.27 -13.28 -0.37
CA ARG A 151 -5.84 -14.62 -0.41
C ARG A 151 -5.16 -15.49 0.63
N ARG A 152 -5.92 -15.98 1.60
CA ARG A 152 -5.47 -16.91 2.65
C ARG A 152 -6.04 -18.30 2.39
N ALA A 153 -5.61 -19.28 3.18
CA ALA A 153 -6.08 -20.66 3.05
C ALA A 153 -7.58 -20.79 3.37
N ASP A 154 -8.10 -19.92 4.23
CA ASP A 154 -9.46 -19.88 4.76
C ASP A 154 -10.36 -18.85 4.05
N GLY A 155 -9.86 -18.11 3.06
CA GLY A 155 -10.65 -17.16 2.28
C GLY A 155 -9.86 -15.94 1.84
N PHE A 156 -10.50 -14.77 1.88
CA PHE A 156 -9.89 -13.49 1.54
C PHE A 156 -9.99 -12.54 2.71
N VAL A 157 -8.92 -11.80 2.95
CA VAL A 157 -8.91 -10.68 3.87
C VAL A 157 -8.72 -9.39 3.08
N CYS A 158 -9.35 -8.32 3.53
CA CYS A 158 -9.19 -7.00 2.93
C CYS A 158 -8.78 -5.99 4.00
N HIS A 159 -7.79 -5.18 3.64
CA HIS A 159 -7.37 -4.00 4.39
C HIS A 159 -7.68 -2.77 3.56
N LEU A 160 -8.30 -1.75 4.16
CA LEU A 160 -8.22 -0.39 3.62
C LEU A 160 -6.95 0.21 4.20
N VAL A 161 -6.04 0.61 3.32
CA VAL A 161 -4.74 1.16 3.70
C VAL A 161 -4.47 2.45 2.93
N PRO A 162 -3.58 3.31 3.43
CA PRO A 162 -3.04 4.38 2.62
C PRO A 162 -2.24 3.80 1.46
N ILE A 163 -2.26 4.49 0.32
CA ILE A 163 -1.71 3.96 -0.94
C ILE A 163 -0.19 3.70 -0.85
N ASP A 164 0.54 4.45 -0.02
CA ASP A 164 1.96 4.26 0.20
C ASP A 164 2.31 2.91 0.84
N ALA A 165 1.44 2.35 1.69
CA ALA A 165 1.58 1.01 2.23
C ALA A 165 1.54 -0.07 1.12
N CYS A 166 0.74 0.13 0.07
CA CYS A 166 0.74 -0.76 -1.09
C CYS A 166 2.07 -0.69 -1.84
N TYR A 167 2.65 0.51 -1.97
CA TYR A 167 3.97 0.68 -2.59
C TYR A 167 5.13 0.22 -1.68
N GLU A 168 4.98 0.25 -0.35
CA GLU A 168 5.89 -0.43 0.59
C GLU A 168 5.90 -1.94 0.31
N LEU A 169 4.72 -2.57 0.20
CA LEU A 169 4.61 -4.00 -0.13
C LEU A 169 5.26 -4.32 -1.48
N VAL A 170 5.03 -3.49 -2.50
CA VAL A 170 5.69 -3.61 -3.80
C VAL A 170 7.21 -3.53 -3.67
N GLY A 171 7.73 -2.55 -2.90
CA GLY A 171 9.16 -2.40 -2.64
C GLY A 171 9.74 -3.60 -1.89
N LEU A 172 9.01 -4.14 -0.91
CA LEU A 172 9.37 -5.34 -0.15
C LEU A 172 9.49 -6.55 -1.07
N VAL A 173 8.50 -6.79 -1.94
CA VAL A 173 8.53 -7.89 -2.91
C VAL A 173 9.69 -7.71 -3.87
N ARG A 174 9.82 -6.52 -4.49
CA ARG A 174 10.89 -6.23 -5.45
C ARG A 174 12.31 -6.41 -4.88
N THR A 175 12.52 -6.06 -3.61
CA THR A 175 13.86 -6.11 -2.98
C THR A 175 14.24 -7.48 -2.43
N ARG A 176 13.25 -8.30 -2.06
CA ARG A 176 13.48 -9.61 -1.42
C ARG A 176 13.25 -10.80 -2.33
N TRP A 177 12.63 -10.60 -3.50
CA TRP A 177 12.38 -11.68 -4.44
C TRP A 177 13.67 -12.33 -4.93
N LYS A 178 13.77 -13.65 -4.81
CA LYS A 178 14.88 -14.46 -5.32
C LYS A 178 14.34 -15.66 -6.10
N GLY A 179 14.90 -15.95 -7.26
CA GLY A 179 14.52 -17.13 -8.06
C GLY A 179 13.12 -17.04 -8.67
N PHE A 180 12.55 -18.20 -9.02
CA PHE A 180 11.27 -18.29 -9.75
C PHE A 180 10.04 -18.12 -8.84
N ASP A 181 10.10 -18.60 -7.60
CA ASP A 181 9.01 -18.60 -6.62
C ASP A 181 9.17 -17.53 -5.52
N GLY A 182 10.25 -16.74 -5.59
CA GLY A 182 10.61 -15.72 -4.61
C GLY A 182 11.32 -16.25 -3.35
N GLY A 183 11.28 -17.58 -3.12
CA GLY A 183 11.81 -18.24 -1.92
C GLY A 183 11.04 -17.95 -0.62
N GLN A 184 11.30 -18.71 0.44
CA GLN A 184 10.62 -18.53 1.74
C GLN A 184 10.82 -17.14 2.38
N GLU A 185 11.95 -16.48 2.11
CA GLU A 185 12.31 -15.18 2.71
C GLU A 185 11.31 -14.07 2.34
N VAL A 186 10.87 -14.01 1.07
CA VAL A 186 9.90 -12.99 0.65
C VAL A 186 8.53 -13.28 1.27
N TRP A 187 8.10 -14.54 1.34
CA TRP A 187 6.82 -14.91 1.92
C TRP A 187 6.75 -14.61 3.41
N GLN A 188 7.81 -14.90 4.17
CA GLN A 188 7.91 -14.50 5.58
C GLN A 188 7.83 -12.98 5.76
N ALA A 189 8.47 -12.22 4.87
CA ALA A 189 8.43 -10.77 4.91
C ALA A 189 7.04 -10.20 4.56
N ILE A 190 6.34 -10.80 3.59
CA ILE A 190 4.96 -10.46 3.22
C ILE A 190 4.02 -10.78 4.38
N ASP A 191 4.14 -11.95 5.01
CA ASP A 191 3.29 -12.33 6.13
C ASP A 191 3.50 -11.39 7.32
N ALA A 192 4.76 -11.06 7.65
CA ALA A 192 5.07 -10.06 8.67
C ALA A 192 4.55 -8.66 8.31
N PHE A 193 4.47 -8.29 7.03
CA PHE A 193 3.87 -7.04 6.58
C PHE A 193 2.36 -7.02 6.87
N PHE A 194 1.63 -8.07 6.51
CA PHE A 194 0.19 -8.17 6.79
C PHE A 194 -0.11 -8.25 8.30
N GLU A 195 0.75 -8.88 9.10
CA GLU A 195 0.64 -8.87 10.56
C GLU A 195 0.78 -7.44 11.12
N ARG A 196 1.74 -6.66 10.63
CA ARG A 196 1.88 -5.23 11.01
C ARG A 196 0.67 -4.41 10.59
N LEU A 197 0.15 -4.61 9.37
CA LEU A 197 -1.07 -3.93 8.93
C LEU A 197 -2.24 -4.27 9.84
N ARG A 198 -2.42 -5.56 10.17
CA ARG A 198 -3.49 -6.00 11.05
C ARG A 198 -3.40 -5.37 12.44
N ALA A 199 -2.20 -5.28 13.01
CA ALA A 199 -1.98 -4.68 14.32
C ALA A 199 -2.23 -3.16 14.36
N ARG A 200 -2.04 -2.47 13.22
CA ARG A 200 -2.30 -1.03 13.08
C ARG A 200 -3.75 -0.70 12.70
N SER A 201 -4.50 -1.68 12.21
CA SER A 201 -5.83 -1.44 11.64
C SER A 201 -6.92 -1.50 12.69
N ASP A 202 -7.82 -0.52 12.66
CA ASP A 202 -9.10 -0.64 13.34
C ASP A 202 -9.99 -1.66 12.60
N GLU A 203 -10.79 -2.41 13.34
CA GLU A 203 -11.76 -3.31 12.70
C GLU A 203 -12.92 -2.52 12.11
N LEU A 204 -13.18 -2.75 10.82
CA LEU A 204 -14.39 -2.28 10.18
C LEU A 204 -15.57 -3.00 10.84
N ARG A 205 -16.26 -2.28 11.72
CA ARG A 205 -17.52 -2.75 12.30
C ARG A 205 -18.51 -2.86 11.15
N ALA A 206 -19.14 -4.03 11.02
CA ALA A 206 -20.32 -4.12 10.17
C ALA A 206 -21.36 -3.21 10.82
N ASP A 207 -21.65 -2.07 10.18
CA ASP A 207 -22.83 -1.29 10.54
C ASP A 207 -24.01 -2.27 10.47
N HIS A 208 -24.57 -2.56 11.64
CA HIS A 208 -25.91 -3.15 11.74
C HIS A 208 -26.86 -2.02 11.38
N ASP A 209 -27.54 -2.16 10.24
CA ASP A 209 -28.85 -1.55 10.07
C ASP A 209 -29.82 -2.08 11.15
#